data_AF-A0A1L8E617-F1
#
_entry.id   AF-A0A1L8E617-F1
#
_cell.length_a   1.000
_cell.length_b   1.000
_cell.length_c   1.000
_cell.angle_alpha   90.00
_cell.angle_beta   90.00
_cell.angle_gamma   90.00
#
_symmetry.space_group_name_H-M   'P 1'
#
loop_
_entity.id
_entity.type
_entity.pdbx_description
1 polymer ?
#
loop_
_entity_poly.entity_id
_entity_poly.type
_entity_poly.pdbx_seq_one_letter_code
_entity_poly.pdbx_strand_id
1 'polypeptide(L)'
;QDEIMDEVSGLYTIEGKVYPPEAQQMSYNPNASPNKWQKDTVLSINGGEYKGFIREDGSFIISSVPSGSYVVEIVNPDYFYEPVRVEINPKGKFRARKVNYVQPSQIVQVPYPLKLKALTRFKYFQTREQWKITDFLFSPMVLMMVLPLLLMWVLPKMINDPETKKEL
;
A
#
# COMPACT_ATOMS: atom_id res chain seq x y z
N GLN A 1 -15.72 34.05 -2.30
CA GLN A 1 -17.08 34.17 -2.85
C GLN A 1 -17.73 32.80 -2.96
N ASP A 2 -16.95 31.76 -3.30
CA ASP A 2 -17.39 30.35 -3.33
C ASP A 2 -17.83 29.81 -1.96
N GLU A 3 -17.10 30.10 -0.87
CA GLU A 3 -17.48 29.66 0.49
C GLU A 3 -18.88 30.12 0.94
N ILE A 4 -19.32 31.30 0.47
CA ILE A 4 -20.62 31.88 0.83
C ILE A 4 -21.74 31.25 -0.03
N MET A 5 -21.44 30.77 -1.24
CA MET A 5 -22.41 30.07 -2.10
C MET A 5 -22.64 28.62 -1.64
N ASP A 6 -21.59 27.95 -1.17
CA ASP A 6 -21.68 26.57 -0.64
C ASP A 6 -22.55 26.52 0.64
N GLU A 7 -22.48 27.55 1.49
CA GLU A 7 -23.31 27.65 2.70
C GLU A 7 -24.81 27.82 2.38
N VAL A 8 -25.16 28.45 1.26
CA VAL A 8 -26.56 28.68 0.85
C VAL A 8 -27.17 27.47 0.16
N SER A 9 -26.37 26.66 -0.54
CA SER A 9 -26.84 25.45 -1.22
C SER A 9 -26.75 24.18 -0.37
N GLY A 10 -25.91 24.18 0.69
CA GLY A 10 -25.62 23.00 1.51
C GLY A 10 -24.84 21.92 0.75
N LEU A 11 -24.30 22.26 -0.41
CA LEU A 11 -23.52 21.40 -1.27
C LEU A 11 -22.07 21.86 -1.28
N TYR A 12 -21.16 20.89 -1.23
CA TYR A 12 -19.72 21.11 -1.12
C TYR A 12 -18.98 20.33 -2.20
N THR A 13 -17.71 20.68 -2.36
CA THR A 13 -16.82 20.05 -3.33
C THR A 13 -15.65 19.35 -2.63
N ILE A 14 -15.51 18.05 -2.87
CA ILE A 14 -14.35 17.27 -2.41
C ILE A 14 -13.27 17.32 -3.49
N GLU A 15 -12.07 17.74 -3.09
CA GLU A 15 -10.92 17.88 -4.00
C GLU A 15 -9.65 17.21 -3.47
N GLY A 16 -8.79 16.84 -4.41
CA GLY A 16 -7.50 16.25 -4.09
C GLY A 16 -6.67 15.92 -5.30
N LYS A 17 -5.54 15.27 -5.02
CA LYS A 17 -4.56 14.83 -6.00
C LYS A 17 -4.16 13.39 -5.73
N VAL A 18 -4.22 12.58 -6.78
CA VAL A 18 -3.73 11.21 -6.81
C VAL A 18 -2.36 11.20 -7.48
N TYR A 19 -1.40 10.57 -6.83
CA TYR A 19 -0.05 10.42 -7.36
C TYR A 19 0.10 9.10 -8.12
N PRO A 20 0.90 9.09 -9.20
CA PRO A 20 1.19 7.86 -9.93
C PRO A 20 1.96 6.87 -9.03
N PRO A 21 1.76 5.56 -9.23
CA PRO A 21 2.49 4.55 -8.49
C PRO A 21 4.00 4.60 -8.78
N GLU A 22 4.81 4.48 -7.73
CA GLU A 22 6.26 4.68 -7.77
C GLU A 22 6.99 3.71 -8.73
N ALA A 23 6.46 2.50 -8.91
CA ALA A 23 6.97 1.54 -9.89
C ALA A 23 6.95 2.08 -11.33
N GLN A 24 6.04 3.01 -11.65
CA GLN A 24 5.97 3.66 -12.96
C GLN A 24 6.91 4.87 -13.07
N GLN A 25 7.35 5.45 -11.94
CA GLN A 25 8.33 6.54 -11.92
C GLN A 25 9.75 6.03 -12.14
N MET A 26 10.05 4.77 -11.75
CA MET A 26 11.36 4.15 -11.93
C MET A 26 11.60 3.54 -13.32
N SER A 27 10.54 3.26 -14.09
CA SER A 27 10.68 2.78 -15.47
C SER A 27 10.79 3.96 -16.44
N TYR A 28 11.94 4.64 -16.47
CA TYR A 28 12.25 5.61 -17.52
C TYR A 28 12.50 4.86 -18.84
N ASN A 29 11.44 4.43 -19.50
CA ASN A 29 11.48 3.99 -20.89
C ASN A 29 11.07 5.19 -21.76
N PRO A 30 12.02 5.85 -22.46
CA PRO A 30 11.72 7.01 -23.30
C PRO A 30 10.79 6.69 -24.48
N ASN A 31 10.58 5.40 -24.79
CA ASN A 31 9.69 4.92 -25.84
C ASN A 31 8.39 4.32 -25.30
N ALA A 32 8.20 4.25 -23.98
CA ALA A 32 6.91 3.90 -23.42
C ALA A 32 5.98 5.10 -23.59
N SER A 33 4.88 4.92 -24.33
CA SER A 33 3.74 5.83 -24.25
C SER A 33 3.47 6.14 -22.78
N PRO A 34 3.29 7.41 -22.38
CA PRO A 34 3.07 7.76 -20.98
C PRO A 34 1.92 6.91 -20.49
N ASN A 35 2.23 5.93 -19.62
CA ASN A 35 1.25 4.97 -19.16
C ASN A 35 0.16 5.77 -18.46
N LYS A 36 -1.00 5.92 -19.13
CA LYS A 36 -2.13 6.70 -18.64
C LYS A 36 -2.85 5.90 -17.57
N TRP A 37 -2.19 5.68 -16.43
CA TRP A 37 -2.72 5.02 -15.24
C TRP A 37 -4.07 5.63 -14.79
N GLN A 38 -4.30 6.91 -15.12
CA GLN A 38 -5.57 7.60 -14.91
C GLN A 38 -6.75 6.92 -15.61
N LYS A 39 -6.54 6.22 -16.74
CA LYS A 39 -7.62 5.50 -17.45
C LYS A 39 -8.14 4.31 -16.66
N ASP A 40 -7.24 3.62 -15.97
CA ASP A 40 -7.55 2.43 -15.19
C ASP A 40 -7.89 2.77 -13.73
N THR A 41 -7.87 4.07 -13.39
CA THR A 41 -8.09 4.54 -12.03
C THR A 41 -9.39 5.32 -11.95
N VAL A 42 -10.28 4.88 -11.06
CA VAL A 42 -11.59 5.51 -10.83
C VAL A 42 -11.67 5.96 -9.38
N LEU A 43 -12.14 7.18 -9.16
CA LEU A 43 -12.45 7.69 -7.84
C LEU A 43 -13.86 7.26 -7.47
N SER A 44 -14.02 6.67 -6.28
CA SER A 44 -15.29 6.18 -5.75
C SER A 44 -15.50 6.72 -4.35
N ILE A 45 -16.72 7.16 -4.04
CA ILE A 45 -17.11 7.57 -2.68
C ILE A 45 -18.22 6.63 -2.18
N ASN A 46 -18.12 6.19 -0.93
CA ASN A 46 -19.11 5.33 -0.24
C ASN A 46 -19.50 4.09 -1.08
N GLY A 47 -18.52 3.40 -1.68
CA GLY A 47 -18.79 2.23 -2.51
C GLY A 47 -19.46 2.51 -3.86
N GLY A 48 -19.44 3.77 -4.32
CA GLY A 48 -19.89 4.17 -5.65
C GLY A 48 -21.12 5.08 -5.69
N GLU A 49 -21.53 5.63 -4.53
CA GLU A 49 -22.56 6.67 -4.42
C GLU A 49 -22.18 7.89 -5.29
N TYR A 50 -20.92 8.30 -5.21
CA TYR A 50 -20.32 9.25 -6.14
C TYR A 50 -19.16 8.60 -6.87
N LYS A 51 -19.03 8.90 -8.15
CA LYS A 51 -17.92 8.46 -9.00
C LYS A 51 -17.30 9.66 -9.66
N GLY A 52 -15.98 9.65 -9.74
CA GLY A 52 -15.21 10.70 -10.38
C GLY A 52 -14.06 10.12 -11.19
N PHE A 53 -13.51 10.97 -12.04
CA PHE A 53 -12.33 10.65 -12.85
C PHE A 53 -11.18 11.56 -12.45
N ILE A 54 -9.98 11.08 -12.71
CA ILE A 54 -8.74 11.79 -12.41
C ILE A 54 -8.29 12.50 -13.69
N ARG A 55 -7.93 13.79 -13.56
CA ARG A 55 -7.40 14.61 -14.65
C ARG A 55 -5.97 14.20 -15.00
N GLU A 56 -5.47 14.68 -16.13
CA GLU A 56 -4.11 14.36 -16.59
C GLU A 56 -3.02 14.80 -15.60
N ASP A 57 -3.26 15.89 -14.86
CA ASP A 57 -2.37 16.41 -13.82
C ASP A 57 -2.43 15.63 -12.49
N GLY A 58 -3.29 14.61 -12.40
CA GLY A 58 -3.55 13.80 -11.21
C GLY A 58 -4.58 14.42 -10.25
N SER A 59 -5.12 15.60 -10.54
CA SER A 59 -6.16 16.22 -9.70
C SER A 59 -7.52 15.58 -9.93
N PHE A 60 -8.38 15.64 -8.92
CA PHE A 60 -9.78 15.25 -9.03
C PHE A 60 -10.66 16.21 -8.25
N ILE A 61 -11.90 16.34 -8.71
CA ILE A 61 -12.93 17.16 -8.09
C ILE A 61 -14.26 16.39 -8.15
N ILE A 62 -14.94 16.25 -7.02
CA ILE A 62 -16.32 15.77 -6.93
C ILE A 62 -17.15 16.88 -6.29
N SER A 63 -18.04 17.48 -7.09
CA SER A 63 -18.96 18.53 -6.65
C SER A 63 -20.30 17.94 -6.21
N SER A 64 -21.15 18.79 -5.62
CA SER A 64 -22.52 18.44 -5.23
C SER A 64 -22.59 17.38 -4.12
N VAL A 65 -21.65 17.42 -3.17
CA VAL A 65 -21.64 16.52 -2.01
C VAL A 65 -22.22 17.26 -0.80
N PRO A 66 -23.31 16.78 -0.17
CA PRO A 66 -23.87 17.45 1.00
C PRO A 66 -22.95 17.33 2.23
N SER A 67 -23.26 18.06 3.31
CA SER A 67 -22.53 17.88 4.57
C SER A 67 -22.71 16.46 5.13
N GLY A 68 -21.62 15.80 5.54
CA GLY A 68 -21.67 14.41 5.98
C GLY A 68 -20.30 13.79 6.18
N SER A 69 -20.28 12.47 6.41
CA SER A 69 -19.06 11.66 6.48
C SER A 69 -18.99 10.74 5.28
N TYR A 70 -17.94 10.88 4.48
CA TYR A 70 -17.75 10.18 3.22
C TYR A 70 -16.45 9.40 3.25
N VAL A 71 -16.45 8.19 2.71
CA VAL A 71 -15.24 7.41 2.51
C VAL A 71 -14.83 7.54 1.05
N VAL A 72 -13.68 8.16 0.81
CA VAL A 72 -13.09 8.38 -0.50
C VAL A 72 -12.09 7.27 -0.79
N GLU A 73 -12.29 6.59 -1.90
CA GLU A 73 -11.52 5.42 -2.32
C GLU A 73 -11.03 5.60 -3.76
N ILE A 74 -9.81 5.14 -4.03
CA ILE A 74 -9.26 5.09 -5.37
C ILE A 74 -9.24 3.63 -5.80
N VAL A 75 -10.01 3.32 -6.83
CA VAL A 75 -10.14 1.98 -7.38
C VAL A 75 -9.19 1.88 -8.57
N ASN A 76 -8.22 0.97 -8.47
CA ASN A 76 -7.29 0.65 -9.54
C ASN A 76 -7.07 -0.88 -9.58
N PRO A 77 -6.97 -1.50 -10.77
CA PRO A 77 -6.83 -2.94 -10.90
C PRO A 77 -5.42 -3.47 -10.61
N ASP A 78 -4.38 -2.65 -10.56
CA ASP A 78 -3.01 -3.07 -10.28
C ASP A 78 -2.51 -2.60 -8.93
N TYR A 79 -3.00 -1.46 -8.43
CA TYR A 79 -2.45 -0.77 -7.28
C TYR A 79 -3.49 -0.52 -6.19
N PHE A 80 -3.06 -0.72 -4.95
CA PHE A 80 -3.84 -0.38 -3.77
C PHE A 80 -3.52 1.04 -3.29
N TYR A 81 -4.59 1.81 -3.06
CA TYR A 81 -4.54 3.14 -2.48
C TYR A 81 -5.24 3.13 -1.12
N GLU A 82 -4.70 3.89 -0.16
CA GLU A 82 -5.30 3.97 1.17
C GLU A 82 -6.63 4.76 1.12
N PRO A 83 -7.75 4.21 1.62
CA PRO A 83 -9.01 4.93 1.67
C PRO A 83 -8.96 6.02 2.77
N VAL A 84 -9.59 7.16 2.49
CA VAL A 84 -9.60 8.31 3.39
C VAL A 84 -11.03 8.73 3.69
N ARG A 85 -11.35 8.92 4.97
CA ARG A 85 -12.63 9.45 5.41
C ARG A 85 -12.56 10.97 5.42
N VAL A 86 -13.47 11.61 4.69
CA VAL A 86 -13.67 13.07 4.66
C VAL A 86 -14.95 13.39 5.40
N GLU A 87 -14.85 14.22 6.44
CA GLU A 87 -16.00 14.79 7.13
C GLU A 87 -16.16 16.24 6.71
N ILE A 88 -17.38 16.59 6.30
CA ILE A 88 -17.77 17.92 5.88
C ILE A 88 -18.76 18.44 6.90
N ASN A 89 -18.38 19.47 7.63
CA ASN A 89 -19.30 20.15 8.54
C ASN A 89 -20.31 21.00 7.73
N PRO A 90 -21.53 21.21 8.24
CA PRO A 90 -22.51 22.15 7.65
C PRO A 90 -22.03 23.61 7.55
N LYS A 91 -20.89 23.93 8.18
CA LYS A 91 -20.20 25.23 8.09
C LYS A 91 -19.11 25.25 7.01
N GLY A 92 -19.04 24.23 6.15
CA GLY A 92 -18.01 24.11 5.11
C GLY A 92 -16.60 23.71 5.57
N LYS A 93 -16.41 23.34 6.85
CA LYS A 93 -15.09 22.88 7.32
C LYS A 93 -14.87 21.41 6.98
N PHE A 94 -13.78 21.14 6.26
CA PHE A 94 -13.34 19.80 5.91
C PHE A 94 -12.39 19.21 6.96
N ARG A 95 -12.54 17.92 7.25
CA ARG A 95 -11.61 17.14 8.07
C ARG A 95 -11.37 15.79 7.40
N ALA A 96 -10.13 15.50 7.04
CA ALA A 96 -9.75 14.20 6.49
C ALA A 96 -9.03 13.35 7.53
N ARG A 97 -9.34 12.05 7.57
CA ARG A 97 -8.66 11.06 8.43
C ARG A 97 -8.56 9.70 7.77
N LYS A 98 -7.58 8.90 8.17
CA LYS A 98 -7.47 7.51 7.72
C LYS A 98 -8.69 6.70 8.14
N VAL A 99 -9.12 5.78 7.28
CA VAL A 99 -10.24 4.88 7.59
C VAL A 99 -9.73 3.75 8.47
N ASN A 100 -10.33 3.60 9.65
CA ASN A 100 -10.14 2.44 10.50
C ASN A 100 -11.52 1.88 10.89
N TYR A 101 -11.83 0.67 10.44
CA TYR A 101 -13.10 -0.01 10.74
C TYR A 101 -13.08 -0.75 12.08
N VAL A 102 -11.90 -1.09 12.60
CA VAL A 102 -11.74 -1.83 13.86
C VAL A 102 -11.80 -0.90 15.06
N GLN A 103 -11.15 0.26 14.97
CA GLN A 103 -11.11 1.28 16.03
C GLN A 103 -11.54 2.65 15.48
N PRO A 104 -12.86 2.94 15.41
CA PRO A 104 -13.37 4.20 14.87
C PRO A 104 -12.96 5.44 15.67
N SER A 105 -12.64 5.27 16.96
CA SER A 105 -12.19 6.34 17.85
C SER A 105 -10.75 6.78 17.60
N GLN A 106 -9.95 5.96 16.91
CA GLN A 106 -8.58 6.31 16.55
C GLN A 106 -8.59 7.32 15.40
N ILE A 107 -8.15 8.54 15.67
CA ILE A 107 -8.14 9.62 14.69
C ILE A 107 -6.71 9.86 14.21
N VAL A 108 -6.40 9.39 13.00
CA VAL A 108 -5.17 9.77 12.29
C VAL A 108 -5.54 10.81 11.23
N GLN A 109 -5.26 12.08 11.52
CA GLN A 109 -5.59 13.18 10.63
C GLN A 109 -4.73 13.15 9.36
N VAL A 110 -5.34 13.47 8.24
CA VAL A 110 -4.72 13.55 6.92
C VAL A 110 -4.90 14.98 6.40
N PRO A 111 -3.92 15.57 5.70
CA PRO A 111 -4.08 16.90 5.12
C PRO A 111 -5.19 16.95 4.08
N TYR A 112 -5.85 18.10 4.00
CA TYR A 112 -6.80 18.47 2.95
C TYR A 112 -6.26 19.71 2.20
N PRO A 113 -6.37 19.81 0.87
CA PRO A 113 -6.91 18.83 -0.10
C PRO A 113 -6.21 17.47 -0.07
N LEU A 114 -6.93 16.42 -0.48
CA LEU A 114 -6.45 15.05 -0.32
C LEU A 114 -5.19 14.78 -1.15
N LYS A 115 -4.21 14.07 -0.58
CA LYS A 115 -2.99 13.64 -1.26
C LYS A 115 -2.88 12.11 -1.19
N LEU A 116 -3.34 11.44 -2.24
CA LEU A 116 -3.47 9.99 -2.26
C LEU A 116 -2.30 9.39 -3.04
N LYS A 117 -1.53 8.51 -2.40
CA LYS A 117 -0.40 7.82 -3.00
C LYS A 117 -0.70 6.33 -3.10
N ALA A 118 -0.21 5.68 -4.16
CA ALA A 118 -0.26 4.24 -4.27
C ALA A 118 0.64 3.62 -3.20
N LEU A 119 0.14 2.63 -2.47
CA LEU A 119 0.89 1.95 -1.41
C LEU A 119 1.59 0.70 -1.91
N THR A 120 0.84 -0.22 -2.51
CA THR A 120 1.36 -1.52 -2.93
C THR A 120 0.70 -1.97 -4.21
N ARG A 121 1.39 -2.83 -4.97
CA ARG A 121 0.82 -3.50 -6.13
C ARG A 121 0.08 -4.75 -5.68
N PHE A 122 -1.12 -4.97 -6.20
CA PHE A 122 -1.85 -6.21 -5.98
C PHE A 122 -1.07 -7.40 -6.52
N LYS A 123 -0.94 -8.44 -5.69
CA LYS A 123 -0.41 -9.74 -6.07
C LYS A 123 -1.57 -10.72 -6.18
N TYR A 124 -2.24 -10.71 -7.32
CA TYR A 124 -3.38 -11.61 -7.58
C TYR A 124 -2.98 -13.08 -7.62
N PHE A 125 -1.75 -13.35 -8.07
CA PHE A 125 -1.25 -14.70 -8.22
C PHE A 125 -0.26 -15.04 -7.11
N GLN A 126 -0.44 -16.22 -6.53
CA GLN A 126 0.56 -16.82 -5.67
C GLN A 126 1.64 -17.46 -6.54
N THR A 127 2.90 -17.19 -6.21
CA THR A 127 4.02 -17.89 -6.83
C THR A 127 3.98 -19.35 -6.41
N ARG A 128 4.05 -20.27 -7.38
CA ARG A 128 4.15 -21.70 -7.06
C ARG A 128 5.42 -21.96 -6.26
N GLU A 129 5.32 -22.82 -5.27
CA GLU A 129 6.49 -23.34 -4.56
C GLU A 129 7.38 -24.04 -5.58
N GLN A 130 8.62 -23.57 -5.68
CA GLN A 130 9.63 -24.19 -6.53
C GLN A 130 10.48 -25.08 -5.66
N TRP A 131 10.94 -26.19 -6.22
CA TRP A 131 11.89 -27.05 -5.53
C TRP A 131 13.21 -26.28 -5.39
N LYS A 132 13.53 -25.81 -4.19
CA LYS A 132 14.80 -25.17 -3.89
C LYS A 132 15.67 -26.18 -3.16
N ILE A 133 16.88 -26.40 -3.69
CA ILE A 133 17.88 -27.27 -3.06
C ILE A 133 18.21 -26.77 -1.64
N THR A 134 18.15 -25.45 -1.42
CA THR A 134 18.30 -24.84 -0.09
C THR A 134 17.23 -25.30 0.89
N ASP A 135 15.98 -25.44 0.46
CA ASP A 135 14.87 -25.83 1.33
C ASP A 135 14.99 -27.31 1.73
N PHE A 136 15.58 -28.13 0.86
CA PHE A 136 15.96 -29.50 1.18
C PHE A 136 17.15 -29.55 2.16
N LEU A 137 18.23 -28.82 1.90
CA LEU A 137 19.42 -28.77 2.76
C LEU A 137 19.11 -28.24 4.16
N PHE A 138 18.27 -27.20 4.27
CA PHE A 138 17.83 -26.62 5.53
C PHE A 138 16.57 -27.28 6.11
N SER A 139 16.15 -28.42 5.55
CA SER A 139 15.06 -29.18 6.14
C SER A 139 15.49 -29.72 7.51
N PRO A 140 14.63 -29.65 8.55
CA PRO A 140 14.98 -30.10 9.90
C PRO A 140 15.46 -31.56 9.95
N MET A 141 14.93 -32.41 9.07
CA MET A 141 15.31 -33.82 9.01
C MET A 141 16.72 -34.03 8.43
N VAL A 142 17.06 -33.35 7.33
CA VAL A 142 18.39 -33.45 6.71
C VAL A 142 19.45 -32.82 7.62
N LEU A 143 19.16 -31.67 8.21
CA LEU A 143 20.08 -30.98 9.12
C LEU A 143 20.41 -31.86 10.34
N MET A 144 19.39 -32.46 10.98
CA MET A 144 19.56 -33.33 12.14
C MET A 144 20.27 -34.65 11.81
N MET A 145 20.24 -35.10 10.55
CA MET A 145 20.95 -36.30 10.14
C MET A 145 22.42 -36.01 9.78
N VAL A 146 22.66 -34.96 9.00
CA VAL A 146 24.00 -34.66 8.46
C VAL A 146 24.89 -33.96 9.50
N LEU A 147 24.34 -33.02 10.28
CA LEU A 147 25.13 -32.25 11.24
C LEU A 147 25.81 -33.13 12.31
N PRO A 148 25.13 -34.09 12.98
CA PRO A 148 25.79 -34.96 13.95
C PRO A 148 26.85 -35.87 13.33
N LEU A 149 26.63 -36.38 12.10
CA LEU A 149 27.61 -37.20 11.39
C LEU A 149 28.87 -36.39 11.03
N LEU A 150 28.70 -35.15 10.59
CA LEU A 150 29.81 -34.24 10.30
C LEU A 150 30.60 -33.92 11.57
N LEU A 151 29.92 -33.60 12.68
CA LEU A 151 30.58 -33.39 13.98
C LEU A 151 31.32 -34.66 14.43
N MET A 152 30.70 -35.83 14.32
CA MET A 152 31.33 -37.10 14.67
C MET A 152 32.58 -37.41 13.81
N TRP A 153 32.66 -36.89 12.58
CA TRP A 153 33.83 -37.03 11.71
C TRP A 153 34.92 -35.97 11.96
N VAL A 154 34.54 -34.73 12.29
CA VAL A 154 35.47 -33.61 12.51
C VAL A 154 36.06 -33.61 13.91
N LEU A 155 35.25 -33.90 14.95
CA LEU A 155 35.70 -33.98 16.33
C LEU A 155 36.94 -34.88 16.54
N PRO A 156 37.02 -36.11 16.00
CA PRO A 156 38.23 -36.93 16.16
C PRO A 156 39.45 -36.38 15.40
N LYS A 157 39.26 -35.58 14.34
CA LYS A 157 40.37 -34.91 13.65
C LYS A 157 40.87 -33.71 14.45
N MET A 158 39.97 -32.88 14.98
CA MET A 158 40.34 -31.75 15.84
C MET A 158 40.95 -32.20 17.17
N ILE A 159 40.48 -33.30 17.75
CA ILE A 159 41.10 -33.85 18.97
C ILE A 159 42.47 -34.45 18.66
N ASN A 160 42.73 -34.89 17.42
CA ASN A 160 44.02 -35.43 17.03
C ASN A 160 45.07 -34.38 16.66
N ASP A 161 44.69 -33.12 16.45
CA ASP A 161 45.64 -32.03 16.25
C ASP A 161 46.40 -31.70 17.56
N PRO A 162 47.73 -31.57 17.52
CA PRO A 162 48.58 -31.44 18.70
C PRO A 162 48.44 -30.11 19.45
N GLU A 163 47.71 -29.12 18.92
CA GLU A 163 47.44 -27.84 19.60
C GLU A 163 46.27 -27.94 20.59
N THR A 164 45.17 -28.58 20.24
CA THR A 164 43.97 -28.77 21.09
C THR A 164 44.16 -29.81 22.19
N LYS A 165 45.05 -30.79 22.02
CA LYS A 165 45.46 -31.72 23.10
C LYS A 165 46.22 -31.05 24.24
N LYS A 166 46.73 -29.84 24.03
CA LYS A 166 47.49 -29.09 25.05
C LYS A 166 46.63 -28.14 25.87
N GLU A 167 45.39 -27.88 25.44
CA GLU A 167 44.45 -26.97 26.09
C GLU A 167 43.30 -27.70 26.83
N LEU A 168 43.24 -29.04 26.74
CA LEU A 168 42.32 -29.93 27.47
C LEU A 168 43.00 -30.56 28.69
#